data_AF-A0A7C4NRX3-F1
#
_entry.id   AF-A0A7C4NRX3-F1
#
_cell.length_a   1.000
_cell.length_b   1.000
_cell.length_c   1.000
_cell.angle_alpha   90.00
_cell.angle_beta   90.00
_cell.angle_gamma   90.00
#
_symmetry.space_group_name_H-M   'P 1'
#
loop_
_entity.id
_entity.type
_entity.pdbx_description
1 polymer ?
#
loop_
_entity_poly.entity_id
_entity_poly.type
_entity_poly.pdbx_seq_one_letter_code
_entity_poly.pdbx_strand_id
1 'polypeptide(L)'
;MKRLGIYDEFLRRIDKILEVEEEKIEKVLDLWINLKEFLLIIRSSCSEPKLKKVIEEVFTSGSRFEISAAACSEPLKDEWQSIAKIDLRRLRENLLALRKIFEKKREKLEEVLLEAFAKAKLGISPTVVIDDLIESGLLSKSTASYLRLESREIEKWKNPDEIRRIAGLLFQIRRLRDAEERNS
;
A
#
# COMPACT_ATOMS: atom_id res chain seq x y z
N MET A 1 22.57 -2.85 -1.49
CA MET A 1 21.21 -3.19 -1.01
C MET A 1 20.29 -3.29 -2.21
N LYS A 2 19.59 -4.42 -2.42
CA LYS A 2 18.48 -4.47 -3.41
C LYS A 2 17.39 -3.50 -2.94
N ARG A 3 16.96 -2.58 -3.81
CA ARG A 3 15.79 -1.73 -3.56
C ARG A 3 14.55 -2.63 -3.55
N LEU A 4 13.65 -2.44 -2.59
CA LEU A 4 12.37 -3.14 -2.54
C LEU A 4 11.41 -2.44 -3.50
N GLY A 5 10.75 -3.18 -4.38
CA GLY A 5 9.66 -2.66 -5.21
C GLY A 5 8.46 -2.27 -4.35
N ILE A 6 7.49 -1.55 -4.94
CA ILE A 6 6.29 -1.05 -4.25
C ILE A 6 5.50 -2.21 -3.62
N TYR A 7 5.46 -3.35 -4.29
CA TYR A 7 4.82 -4.55 -3.79
C TYR A 7 5.46 -5.05 -2.48
N ASP A 8 6.78 -5.18 -2.46
CA ASP A 8 7.49 -5.69 -1.29
C ASP A 8 7.48 -4.64 -0.15
N GLU A 9 7.46 -3.35 -0.47
CA GLU A 9 7.29 -2.28 0.51
C GLU A 9 5.89 -2.32 1.16
N PHE A 10 4.84 -2.63 0.40
CA PHE A 10 3.50 -2.82 0.94
C PHE A 10 3.44 -4.00 1.90
N LEU A 11 3.98 -5.16 1.51
CA LEU A 11 4.04 -6.33 2.40
C LEU A 11 4.86 -6.04 3.67
N ARG A 12 5.99 -5.34 3.53
CA ARG A 12 6.81 -4.93 4.68
C ARG A 12 6.06 -4.04 5.67
N ARG A 13 5.14 -3.19 5.20
CA ARG A 13 4.30 -2.36 6.08
C ARG A 13 3.32 -3.19 6.89
N ILE A 14 2.73 -4.22 6.26
CA ILE A 14 1.91 -5.20 6.97
C ILE A 14 2.76 -5.94 8.00
N ASP A 15 3.93 -6.45 7.60
CA ASP A 15 4.82 -7.23 8.47
C ASP A 15 5.26 -6.46 9.71
N LYS A 16 5.57 -5.17 9.57
CA LYS A 16 5.86 -4.29 10.71
C LYS A 16 4.73 -4.25 11.74
N ILE A 17 3.47 -4.25 11.32
CA ILE A 17 2.33 -4.28 12.27
C ILE A 17 2.22 -5.64 12.94
N LEU A 18 2.47 -6.72 12.19
CA LEU A 18 2.42 -8.09 12.70
C LEU A 18 3.52 -8.39 13.73
N GLU A 19 4.71 -7.80 13.55
CA GLU A 19 5.91 -8.11 14.34
C GLU A 19 6.09 -7.27 15.61
N VAL A 20 5.49 -6.08 15.70
CA VAL A 20 5.63 -5.21 16.88
C VAL A 20 5.06 -5.90 18.13
N GLU A 21 5.65 -5.70 19.30
CA GLU A 21 5.10 -6.22 20.55
C GLU A 21 3.70 -5.63 20.83
N GLU A 22 2.77 -6.43 21.36
CA GLU A 22 1.39 -5.99 21.63
C GLU A 22 1.32 -4.88 22.70
N GLU A 23 2.39 -4.72 23.49
CA GLU A 23 2.56 -3.67 24.49
C GLU A 23 2.80 -2.29 23.87
N LYS A 24 3.26 -2.23 22.62
CA LYS A 24 3.64 -0.98 21.93
C LYS A 24 2.47 -0.41 21.13
N ILE A 25 1.32 -0.21 21.78
CA ILE A 25 0.04 0.21 21.16
C ILE A 25 0.19 1.46 20.29
N GLU A 26 0.84 2.52 20.80
CA GLU A 26 1.04 3.79 20.08
C GLU A 26 1.84 3.60 18.79
N LYS A 27 2.94 2.83 18.86
CA LYS A 27 3.74 2.49 17.68
C LYS A 27 2.93 1.72 16.63
N VAL A 28 2.05 0.82 17.07
CA VAL A 28 1.19 0.08 16.15
C VAL A 28 0.12 0.97 15.53
N LEU A 29 -0.45 1.91 16.31
CA LEU A 29 -1.40 2.90 15.83
C LEU A 29 -0.79 3.75 14.71
N ASP A 30 0.43 4.25 14.89
CA ASP A 30 1.14 5.00 13.85
C ASP A 30 1.35 4.18 12.58
N LEU A 31 1.77 2.93 12.71
CA LEU A 31 1.96 2.03 11.57
C LEU A 31 0.64 1.74 10.86
N TRP A 32 -0.44 1.55 11.61
CA TRP A 32 -1.78 1.31 11.09
C TRP A 32 -2.31 2.52 10.33
N ILE A 33 -2.22 3.74 10.87
CA ILE A 33 -2.64 4.97 10.18
C ILE A 33 -1.92 5.10 8.83
N ASN A 34 -0.60 4.85 8.81
CA ASN A 34 0.20 4.86 7.59
C ASN A 34 -0.19 3.77 6.57
N LEU A 35 -0.67 2.62 7.02
CA LEU A 35 -1.14 1.53 6.15
C LEU A 35 -2.59 1.78 5.67
N LYS A 36 -3.44 2.39 6.51
CA LYS A 36 -4.86 2.65 6.25
C LYS A 36 -5.06 3.47 4.97
N GLU A 37 -4.24 4.49 4.74
CA GLU A 37 -4.29 5.31 3.52
C GLU A 37 -4.06 4.47 2.25
N PHE A 38 -3.08 3.57 2.27
CA PHE A 38 -2.86 2.62 1.17
C PHE A 38 -4.07 1.73 0.92
N LEU A 39 -4.61 1.14 1.99
CA LEU A 39 -5.73 0.23 1.90
C LEU A 39 -6.99 0.93 1.36
N LEU A 40 -7.17 2.23 1.62
CA LEU A 40 -8.31 3.00 1.11
C LEU A 40 -8.28 3.10 -0.41
N ILE A 41 -7.08 3.26 -0.98
CA ILE A 41 -6.90 3.37 -2.42
C ILE A 41 -7.01 2.01 -3.09
N ILE A 42 -6.44 0.96 -2.49
CA ILE A 42 -6.61 -0.42 -2.97
C ILE A 42 -8.10 -0.79 -2.98
N ARG A 43 -8.84 -0.43 -1.92
CA ARG A 43 -10.30 -0.67 -1.82
C ARG A 43 -11.07 -0.06 -2.97
N SER A 44 -10.70 1.15 -3.41
CA SER A 44 -11.41 1.87 -4.48
C SER A 44 -11.04 1.40 -5.88
N SER A 45 -9.81 0.90 -6.09
CA SER A 45 -9.33 0.43 -7.39
C SER A 45 -9.54 -1.08 -7.64
N CYS A 46 -9.73 -1.89 -6.60
CA CYS A 46 -9.90 -3.33 -6.74
C CYS A 46 -11.34 -3.71 -7.15
N SER A 47 -11.50 -4.64 -8.10
CA SER A 47 -12.79 -5.24 -8.46
C SER A 47 -13.00 -6.64 -7.87
N GLU A 48 -11.98 -7.23 -7.26
CA GLU A 48 -12.02 -8.62 -6.78
C GLU A 48 -12.82 -8.76 -5.48
N PRO A 49 -13.94 -9.53 -5.45
CA PRO A 49 -14.84 -9.58 -4.28
C PRO A 49 -14.17 -10.11 -3.01
N LYS A 50 -13.31 -11.13 -3.14
CA LYS A 50 -12.61 -11.72 -2.00
C LYS A 50 -11.64 -10.74 -1.35
N LEU A 51 -10.88 -10.01 -2.17
CA LEU A 51 -9.96 -8.99 -1.67
C LEU A 51 -10.72 -7.83 -1.02
N LYS A 52 -11.83 -7.36 -1.63
CA LYS A 52 -12.69 -6.33 -1.04
C LYS A 52 -13.18 -6.73 0.35
N LYS A 53 -13.72 -7.93 0.49
CA LYS A 53 -14.22 -8.44 1.78
C LYS A 53 -13.13 -8.43 2.85
N VAL A 54 -11.93 -8.93 2.54
CA VAL A 54 -10.83 -8.94 3.51
C VAL A 54 -10.36 -7.53 3.85
N ILE A 55 -10.33 -6.61 2.87
CA ILE A 55 -10.02 -5.21 3.14
C ILE A 55 -11.07 -4.57 4.06
N GLU A 56 -12.36 -4.86 3.88
CA GLU A 56 -13.44 -4.40 4.78
C GLU A 56 -13.30 -4.94 6.20
N GLU A 57 -12.91 -6.21 6.36
CA GLU A 57 -12.62 -6.83 7.66
C GLU A 57 -11.41 -6.16 8.33
N VAL A 58 -10.35 -5.86 7.56
CA VAL A 58 -9.19 -5.10 8.02
C VAL A 58 -9.58 -3.69 8.45
N PHE A 59 -10.39 -2.96 7.68
CA PHE A 59 -10.90 -1.64 8.08
C PHE A 59 -11.74 -1.71 9.35
N THR A 60 -12.63 -2.70 9.46
CA THR A 60 -13.51 -2.86 10.62
C THR A 60 -12.71 -3.11 11.89
N SER A 61 -11.77 -4.06 11.84
CA SER A 61 -10.88 -4.36 12.97
C SER A 61 -9.91 -3.23 13.28
N GLY A 62 -9.38 -2.55 12.25
CA GLY A 62 -8.50 -1.40 12.39
C GLY A 62 -9.19 -0.20 13.04
N SER A 63 -10.43 0.12 12.66
CA SER A 63 -11.19 1.19 13.32
C SER A 63 -11.48 0.90 14.80
N ARG A 64 -11.74 -0.37 15.15
CA ARG A 64 -11.90 -0.77 16.57
C ARG A 64 -10.61 -0.57 17.36
N PHE A 65 -9.50 -1.01 16.77
CA PHE A 65 -8.17 -0.81 17.35
C PHE A 65 -7.81 0.68 17.50
N GLU A 66 -8.10 1.53 16.51
CA GLU A 66 -7.88 2.98 16.61
C GLU A 66 -8.61 3.59 17.81
N ILE A 67 -9.90 3.23 17.98
CA ILE A 67 -10.73 3.76 19.07
C ILE A 67 -10.16 3.31 20.43
N SER A 68 -9.85 2.03 20.59
CA SER A 68 -9.32 1.51 21.86
C SER A 68 -7.89 1.98 22.14
N ALA A 69 -7.05 2.14 21.12
CA ALA A 69 -5.71 2.70 21.26
C ALA A 69 -5.75 4.17 21.67
N ALA A 70 -6.62 4.99 21.07
CA ALA A 70 -6.80 6.38 21.45
C ALA A 70 -7.30 6.55 22.88
N ALA A 71 -8.12 5.61 23.38
CA ALA A 71 -8.62 5.63 24.75
C ALA A 71 -7.57 5.21 25.81
N CYS A 72 -6.38 4.74 25.42
CA CYS A 72 -5.33 4.37 26.36
C CYS A 72 -4.70 5.56 27.11
N SER A 73 -5.02 6.80 26.73
CA SER A 73 -4.64 8.02 27.47
C SER A 73 -5.68 8.50 28.49
N GLU A 74 -6.83 7.81 28.60
CA GLU A 74 -7.98 8.21 29.43
C GLU A 74 -7.94 7.59 30.85
N PRO A 75 -8.79 8.06 31.79
CA PRO A 75 -9.07 7.35 33.04
C PRO A 75 -9.57 5.93 32.69
N LEU A 76 -9.00 4.87 33.31
CA LEU A 76 -9.13 3.43 32.93
C LEU A 76 -8.12 2.94 31.88
N LYS A 77 -6.89 3.47 31.91
CA LYS A 77 -5.79 3.08 31.03
C LYS A 77 -5.55 1.57 30.96
N ASP A 78 -5.62 0.85 32.09
CA ASP A 78 -5.29 -0.58 32.13
C ASP A 78 -6.38 -1.45 31.46
N GLU A 79 -7.66 -1.11 31.66
CA GLU A 79 -8.76 -1.74 30.93
C GLU A 79 -8.69 -1.44 29.43
N TRP A 80 -8.45 -0.17 29.06
CA TRP A 80 -8.32 0.21 27.64
C TRP A 80 -7.14 -0.44 26.96
N GLN A 81 -6.00 -0.60 27.63
CA GLN A 81 -4.86 -1.36 27.11
C GLN A 81 -5.22 -2.82 26.85
N SER A 82 -5.98 -3.45 27.75
CA SER A 82 -6.43 -4.83 27.57
C SER A 82 -7.36 -4.97 26.36
N ILE A 83 -8.29 -4.02 26.18
CA ILE A 83 -9.17 -3.97 25.00
C ILE A 83 -8.37 -3.73 23.71
N ALA A 84 -7.44 -2.77 23.73
CA ALA A 84 -6.59 -2.46 22.58
C ALA A 84 -5.75 -3.66 22.13
N LYS A 85 -5.25 -4.47 23.07
CA LYS A 85 -4.56 -5.74 22.75
C LYS A 85 -5.48 -6.75 22.07
N ILE A 86 -6.72 -6.89 22.53
CA ILE A 86 -7.71 -7.79 21.90
C ILE A 86 -8.04 -7.32 20.48
N ASP A 87 -8.27 -6.03 20.29
CA ASP A 87 -8.58 -5.47 18.97
C ASP A 87 -7.37 -5.52 18.03
N LEU A 88 -6.15 -5.34 18.56
CA LEU A 88 -4.90 -5.53 17.82
C LEU A 88 -4.76 -6.97 17.31
N ARG A 89 -5.03 -7.99 18.13
CA ARG A 89 -4.98 -9.40 17.70
C ARG A 89 -5.93 -9.66 16.52
N ARG A 90 -7.16 -9.13 16.60
CA ARG A 90 -8.13 -9.22 15.50
C ARG A 90 -7.65 -8.51 14.23
N LEU A 91 -7.08 -7.31 14.37
CA LEU A 91 -6.47 -6.59 13.25
C LEU A 91 -5.35 -7.41 12.61
N ARG A 92 -4.49 -8.04 13.41
CA ARG A 92 -3.39 -8.89 12.91
C ARG A 92 -3.88 -10.12 12.17
N GLU A 93 -4.92 -10.79 12.66
CA GLU A 93 -5.52 -11.93 11.96
C GLU A 93 -6.02 -11.53 10.57
N ASN A 94 -6.70 -10.39 10.46
CA ASN A 94 -7.20 -9.87 9.19
C ASN A 94 -6.08 -9.38 8.28
N LEU A 95 -5.04 -8.72 8.83
CA LEU A 95 -3.85 -8.33 8.08
C LEU A 95 -3.06 -9.53 7.56
N LEU A 96 -2.99 -10.63 8.32
CA LEU A 96 -2.37 -11.87 7.88
C LEU A 96 -3.18 -12.52 6.75
N ALA A 97 -4.51 -12.48 6.83
CA ALA A 97 -5.38 -12.94 5.74
C ALA A 97 -5.17 -12.10 4.47
N LEU A 98 -5.06 -10.77 4.61
CA LEU A 98 -4.77 -9.86 3.52
C LEU A 98 -3.40 -10.17 2.89
N ARG A 99 -2.36 -10.29 3.70
CA ARG A 99 -1.00 -10.65 3.28
C ARG A 99 -0.99 -11.93 2.44
N LYS A 100 -1.66 -12.99 2.91
CA LYS A 100 -1.78 -14.27 2.19
C LYS A 100 -2.48 -14.15 0.84
N ILE A 101 -3.46 -13.24 0.70
CA ILE A 101 -4.09 -12.98 -0.61
C ILE A 101 -3.10 -12.32 -1.54
N PHE A 102 -2.38 -11.31 -1.07
CA PHE A 102 -1.37 -10.62 -1.85
C PHE A 102 -0.31 -11.62 -2.34
N GLU A 103 0.32 -12.38 -1.44
CA GLU A 103 1.36 -13.36 -1.81
C GLU A 103 0.92 -14.34 -2.90
N LYS A 104 -0.33 -14.81 -2.84
CA LYS A 104 -0.88 -15.75 -3.84
C LYS A 104 -1.22 -15.11 -5.19
N LYS A 105 -1.30 -13.78 -5.24
CA LYS A 105 -1.81 -13.02 -6.39
C LYS A 105 -0.88 -11.88 -6.81
N ARG A 106 0.43 -12.00 -6.55
CA ARG A 106 1.43 -10.96 -6.84
C ARG A 106 1.25 -10.37 -8.25
N GLU A 107 1.33 -11.19 -9.28
CA GLU A 107 1.22 -10.76 -10.69
C GLU A 107 -0.08 -9.98 -10.99
N LYS A 108 -1.19 -10.33 -10.34
CA LYS A 108 -2.50 -9.68 -10.58
C LYS A 108 -2.71 -8.41 -9.77
N LEU A 109 -2.00 -8.25 -8.65
CA LEU A 109 -2.20 -7.17 -7.70
C LEU A 109 -1.07 -6.13 -7.70
N GLU A 110 0.03 -6.42 -8.37
CA GLU A 110 1.16 -5.52 -8.55
C GLU A 110 0.73 -4.22 -9.22
N GLU A 111 -0.07 -4.29 -10.30
CA GLU A 111 -0.60 -3.09 -10.95
C GLU A 111 -1.57 -2.30 -10.05
N VAL A 112 -2.39 -2.99 -9.25
CA VAL A 112 -3.31 -2.33 -8.31
C VAL A 112 -2.53 -1.59 -7.21
N LEU A 113 -1.43 -2.17 -6.74
CA LEU A 113 -0.55 -1.55 -5.76
C LEU A 113 0.24 -0.38 -6.35
N LEU A 114 0.71 -0.51 -7.58
CA LEU A 114 1.38 0.57 -8.29
C LEU A 114 0.43 1.75 -8.54
N GLU A 115 -0.81 1.48 -8.95
CA GLU A 115 -1.86 2.49 -9.09
C GLU A 115 -2.19 3.14 -7.74
N ALA A 116 -2.31 2.33 -6.68
CA ALA A 116 -2.54 2.85 -5.35
C ALA A 116 -1.40 3.74 -4.86
N PHE A 117 -0.17 3.34 -5.17
CA PHE A 117 1.03 4.08 -4.84
C PHE A 117 1.12 5.42 -5.58
N ALA A 118 0.84 5.42 -6.89
CA ALA A 118 0.78 6.61 -7.71
C ALA A 118 -0.23 7.65 -7.19
N LYS A 119 -1.32 7.20 -6.55
CA LYS A 119 -2.33 8.09 -5.96
C LYS A 119 -2.00 8.52 -4.53
N ALA A 120 -1.22 7.72 -3.81
CA ALA A 120 -0.89 7.94 -2.42
C ALA A 120 0.28 8.94 -2.26
N LYS A 121 0.13 9.93 -1.37
CA LYS A 121 1.17 10.92 -1.04
C LYS A 121 2.28 10.38 -0.13
N LEU A 122 2.79 9.20 -0.43
CA LEU A 122 3.76 8.49 0.40
C LEU A 122 5.19 8.78 0.00
N GLY A 123 6.10 8.81 0.98
CA GLY A 123 7.52 9.04 0.79
C GLY A 123 8.29 7.86 0.18
N ILE A 124 7.82 7.26 -0.93
CA ILE A 124 8.67 6.39 -1.74
C ILE A 124 9.38 7.23 -2.79
N SER A 125 10.65 6.90 -3.01
CA SER A 125 11.49 7.57 -3.99
C SER A 125 10.85 7.49 -5.39
N PRO A 126 10.81 8.60 -6.15
CA PRO A 126 10.35 8.57 -7.53
C PRO A 126 11.14 7.60 -8.42
N THR A 127 12.40 7.32 -8.09
CA THR A 127 13.19 6.31 -8.82
C THR A 127 12.66 4.89 -8.66
N VAL A 128 12.12 4.53 -7.49
CA VAL A 128 11.48 3.22 -7.28
C VAL A 128 10.19 3.11 -8.11
N VAL A 129 9.41 4.20 -8.20
CA VAL A 129 8.21 4.23 -9.04
C VAL A 129 8.56 4.02 -10.51
N ILE A 130 9.63 4.67 -11.00
CA ILE A 130 10.07 4.53 -12.39
C ILE A 130 10.59 3.12 -12.66
N ASP A 131 11.41 2.55 -11.77
CA ASP A 131 11.92 1.20 -11.94
C ASP A 131 10.76 0.20 -12.06
N ASP A 132 9.76 0.29 -11.17
CA ASP A 132 8.58 -0.58 -11.22
C ASP A 132 7.73 -0.35 -12.51
N LEU A 133 7.60 0.89 -13.00
CA LEU A 133 6.92 1.19 -14.28
C LEU A 133 7.65 0.59 -15.49
N ILE A 134 8.99 0.51 -15.44
CA ILE A 134 9.79 -0.13 -16.48
C ILE A 134 9.60 -1.64 -16.42
N GLU A 135 9.65 -2.23 -15.22
CA GLU A 135 9.45 -3.67 -15.01
C GLU A 135 8.04 -4.13 -15.40
N SER A 136 7.02 -3.30 -15.15
CA SER A 136 5.64 -3.60 -15.53
C SER A 136 5.36 -3.50 -17.04
N GLY A 137 6.35 -3.05 -17.83
CA GLY A 137 6.23 -2.86 -19.28
C GLY A 137 5.36 -1.67 -19.70
N LEU A 138 5.09 -0.73 -18.78
CA LEU A 138 4.26 0.45 -19.06
C LEU A 138 4.99 1.54 -19.86
N LEU A 139 6.31 1.51 -19.83
CA LEU A 139 7.16 2.46 -20.54
C LEU A 139 7.76 1.81 -21.77
N SER A 140 7.84 2.57 -22.88
CA SER A 140 8.60 2.13 -24.05
C SER A 140 10.08 1.95 -23.68
N LYS A 141 10.81 1.06 -24.38
CA LYS A 141 12.25 0.83 -24.12
C LYS A 141 13.09 2.11 -24.23
N SER A 142 12.74 3.02 -25.14
CA SER A 142 13.43 4.31 -25.30
C SER A 142 13.12 5.25 -24.14
N THR A 143 11.86 5.35 -23.71
CA THR A 143 11.46 6.14 -22.54
C THR A 143 12.10 5.61 -21.25
N ALA A 144 12.12 4.29 -21.07
CA ALA A 144 12.78 3.63 -19.95
C ALA A 144 14.28 3.93 -19.89
N SER A 145 14.95 3.87 -21.05
CA SER A 145 16.39 4.17 -21.16
C SER A 145 16.69 5.63 -20.83
N TYR A 146 15.86 6.55 -21.32
CA TYR A 146 15.97 7.98 -21.02
C TYR A 146 15.79 8.26 -19.53
N LEU A 147 14.72 7.75 -18.91
CA LEU A 147 14.46 7.98 -17.49
C LEU A 147 15.55 7.38 -16.58
N ARG A 148 16.19 6.28 -16.98
CA ARG A 148 17.33 5.72 -16.26
C ARG A 148 18.57 6.61 -16.32
N LEU A 149 18.86 7.21 -17.48
CA LEU A 149 19.96 8.16 -17.66
C LEU A 149 19.74 9.43 -16.83
N GLU A 150 18.49 9.88 -16.76
CA GLU A 150 18.08 11.06 -15.99
C GLU A 150 17.77 10.75 -14.52
N SER A 151 18.01 9.53 -14.03
CA SER A 151 17.63 9.11 -12.66
C SER A 151 18.14 10.05 -11.55
N ARG A 152 19.34 10.62 -11.71
CA ARG A 152 19.91 11.61 -10.78
C ARG A 152 19.23 12.98 -10.83
N GLU A 153 18.70 13.36 -11.98
CA GLU A 153 17.91 14.58 -12.17
C GLU A 153 16.50 14.38 -11.61
N ILE A 154 15.91 13.20 -11.82
CA ILE A 154 14.60 12.80 -11.30
C ILE A 154 14.58 12.79 -9.76
N GLU A 155 15.65 12.32 -9.10
CA GLU A 155 15.76 12.43 -7.63
C GLU A 155 15.84 13.90 -7.15
N LYS A 156 16.24 14.83 -8.01
CA LYS A 156 16.25 16.29 -7.75
C LYS A 156 14.95 16.98 -8.17
N TRP A 157 14.00 16.28 -8.80
CA TRP A 157 12.73 16.90 -9.15
C TRP A 157 12.03 17.36 -7.88
N LYS A 158 11.76 18.66 -7.84
CA LYS A 158 11.19 19.32 -6.65
C LYS A 158 9.78 18.83 -6.30
N ASN A 159 9.12 18.12 -7.22
CA ASN A 159 7.75 17.66 -7.02
C ASN A 159 7.56 16.15 -7.31
N PRO A 160 7.74 15.26 -6.32
CA PRO A 160 7.43 13.83 -6.44
C PRO A 160 5.95 13.54 -6.77
N ASP A 161 5.04 14.52 -6.62
CA ASP A 161 3.65 14.37 -7.05
C ASP A 161 3.49 14.27 -8.58
N GLU A 162 4.39 14.87 -9.37
CA GLU A 162 4.27 14.85 -10.83
C GLU A 162 4.59 13.47 -11.42
N ILE A 163 5.65 12.82 -10.93
CA ILE A 163 6.02 11.46 -11.35
C ILE A 163 4.92 10.48 -10.97
N ARG A 164 4.36 10.63 -9.77
CA ARG A 164 3.18 9.89 -9.32
C ARG A 164 1.98 10.08 -10.23
N ARG A 165 1.67 11.33 -10.58
CA ARG A 165 0.57 11.65 -11.51
C ARG A 165 0.78 10.99 -12.88
N ILE A 166 1.99 11.07 -13.43
CA ILE A 166 2.35 10.46 -14.71
C ILE A 166 2.20 8.93 -14.63
N ALA A 167 2.71 8.30 -13.56
CA ALA A 167 2.55 6.87 -13.32
C ALA A 167 1.06 6.48 -13.36
N GLY A 168 0.22 7.18 -12.61
CA GLY A 168 -1.23 6.94 -12.57
C GLY A 168 -1.90 7.07 -13.95
N LEU A 169 -1.52 8.07 -14.74
CA LEU A 169 -2.06 8.26 -16.10
C LEU A 169 -1.64 7.12 -17.06
N LEU A 170 -0.39 6.66 -16.97
CA LEU A 170 0.10 5.55 -17.80
C LEU A 170 -0.67 4.25 -17.52
N PHE A 171 -0.98 3.96 -16.25
CA PHE A 171 -1.84 2.82 -15.89
C PHE A 171 -3.24 2.95 -16.48
N GLN A 172 -3.85 4.14 -16.43
CA GLN A 172 -5.18 4.36 -17.01
C GLN A 172 -5.18 4.14 -18.52
N ILE A 173 -4.16 4.63 -19.23
CA ILE A 173 -4.02 4.44 -20.68
C ILE A 173 -3.86 2.95 -21.03
N ARG A 174 -3.04 2.20 -20.29
CA ARG A 174 -2.89 0.75 -20.52
C ARG A 174 -4.23 0.02 -20.34
N ARG A 175 -4.97 0.31 -19.28
CA ARG A 175 -6.28 -0.32 -19.03
C ARG A 175 -7.27 -0.06 -20.16
N LEU A 176 -7.26 1.14 -20.75
CA LEU A 176 -8.09 1.47 -21.90
C LEU A 176 -7.67 0.64 -23.12
N ARG A 177 -6.37 0.56 -23.43
CA ARG A 177 -5.86 -0.25 -24.55
C ARG A 177 -6.19 -1.75 -24.38
N ASP A 178 -5.95 -2.30 -23.20
CA ASP A 178 -6.24 -3.71 -22.90
C ASP A 178 -7.76 -4.00 -22.92
N ALA A 179 -8.62 -3.00 -22.73
CA ALA A 179 -10.07 -3.13 -22.87
C ALA A 179 -10.52 -3.06 -24.34
N GLU A 180 -9.89 -2.20 -25.15
CA GLU A 180 -10.11 -2.13 -26.60
C GLU A 180 -9.70 -3.43 -27.29
N GLU A 181 -8.53 -3.98 -26.95
CA GLU A 181 -8.03 -5.26 -27.48
C GLU A 181 -8.93 -6.46 -27.14
N ARG A 182 -9.67 -6.40 -26.02
CA ARG A 182 -10.62 -7.45 -25.61
C ARG A 182 -11.99 -7.36 -26.29
N ASN A 183 -12.31 -6.21 -26.86
CA ASN A 183 -13.59 -5.94 -27.53
C ASN A 183 -13.44 -5.92 -29.07
N SER A 184 -12.23 -6.16 -29.58
CA SER A 184 -11.89 -6.28 -31.00
C SER A 184 -11.75 -7.74 -31.40
#